data_AF-A0AAJ1V673-F1
#
_entry.id   AF-A0AAJ1V673-F1
#
_cell.length_a   1.000
_cell.length_b   1.000
_cell.length_c   1.000
_cell.angle_alpha   90.00
_cell.angle_beta   90.00
_cell.angle_gamma   90.00
#
_symmetry.space_group_name_H-M   'P 1'
#
loop_
_entity.id
_entity.type
_entity.pdbx_description
1 polymer ?
#
loop_
_entity_poly.entity_id
_entity_poly.type
_entity_poly.pdbx_seq_one_letter_code
_entity_poly.pdbx_strand_id
1 'polypeptide(L)'
;GCNGCEIEIFATLSPLFDAERFGIKVVPSPRHADILLFTGAVTRAMRSPALRAWQSAPDPKICISYGACGNSGGIFHDLYCVWGGT
;
A
#
# COMPACT_ATOMS: atom_id res chain seq x y z
N GLY A 1 3.64 0.64 4.48
CA GLY A 1 2.85 -0.59 4.55
C GLY A 1 3.39 -1.47 5.66
N CYS A 2 3.47 -2.79 5.45
CA CYS A 2 3.63 -3.79 6.52
C CYS A 2 4.88 -4.69 6.45
N ASN A 3 5.85 -4.42 5.57
CA ASN A 3 7.01 -5.26 5.25
C ASN A 3 6.70 -6.63 4.60
N GLY A 4 5.63 -7.32 5.01
CA GLY A 4 5.26 -8.64 4.51
C GLY A 4 4.97 -8.67 3.00
N CYS A 5 3.99 -7.89 2.53
CA CYS A 5 3.74 -7.78 1.08
C CYS A 5 4.71 -6.80 0.39
N GLU A 6 5.45 -5.98 1.14
CA GLU A 6 6.39 -5.00 0.59
C GLU A 6 7.65 -5.66 0.01
N ILE A 7 8.10 -6.77 0.58
CA ILE A 7 9.26 -7.49 0.03
C ILE A 7 9.01 -7.98 -1.40
N GLU A 8 7.79 -8.41 -1.71
CA GLU A 8 7.39 -8.80 -3.07
C GLU A 8 7.36 -7.60 -4.00
N ILE A 9 6.93 -6.43 -3.51
CA ILE A 9 6.98 -5.18 -4.28
C ILE A 9 8.44 -4.82 -4.59
N PHE A 10 9.35 -4.91 -3.63
CA PHE A 10 10.77 -4.69 -3.89
C PHE A 10 11.38 -5.74 -4.82
N ALA A 11 10.92 -6.99 -4.76
CA ALA A 11 11.32 -8.02 -5.70
C ALA A 11 10.91 -7.62 -7.14
N THR A 12 9.73 -7.01 -7.35
CA THR A 12 9.33 -6.52 -8.69
C THR A 12 10.27 -5.46 -9.27
N LEU A 13 11.01 -4.74 -8.43
CA LEU A 13 12.03 -3.77 -8.84
C LEU A 13 13.40 -4.40 -9.11
N SER A 14 13.58 -5.68 -8.76
CA SER A 14 14.82 -6.39 -9.06
C SER A 14 14.96 -6.65 -10.56
N PRO A 15 16.19 -6.87 -11.08
CA PRO A 15 16.42 -7.12 -12.50
C PRO A 15 15.68 -8.34 -13.07
N LEU A 16 15.20 -9.26 -12.21
CA LEU A 16 14.45 -10.44 -12.65
C LEU A 16 13.07 -10.06 -13.20
N PHE A 17 12.40 -9.10 -12.58
CA PHE A 17 11.04 -8.67 -12.95
C PHE A 17 11.02 -7.29 -13.61
N ASP A 18 11.96 -6.41 -13.26
CA ASP A 18 12.25 -5.12 -13.89
C ASP A 18 10.98 -4.29 -14.20
N ALA A 19 10.22 -3.96 -13.16
CA ALA A 19 9.06 -3.08 -13.29
C ALA A 19 9.40 -1.69 -13.87
N GLU A 20 10.64 -1.22 -13.67
CA GLU A 20 11.10 0.06 -14.21
C GLU A 20 11.11 0.10 -15.75
N ARG A 21 11.29 -1.06 -16.43
CA ARG A 21 11.15 -1.18 -17.89
C ARG A 21 9.79 -0.73 -18.40
N PHE A 22 8.74 -0.85 -17.58
CA PHE A 22 7.38 -0.39 -17.90
C PHE A 22 7.12 1.05 -17.47
N GLY A 23 8.15 1.77 -17.01
CA GLY A 23 8.03 3.13 -16.49
C GLY A 23 7.49 3.21 -15.05
N ILE A 24 7.37 2.07 -14.35
CA ILE A 24 6.88 2.04 -12.97
C ILE A 24 8.06 2.28 -12.03
N LYS A 25 8.05 3.40 -11.31
CA LYS A 25 9.10 3.76 -10.37
C LYS A 25 8.54 4.07 -8.99
N VAL A 26 9.19 3.55 -7.95
CA VAL A 26 8.84 3.88 -6.58
C VAL A 26 9.38 5.26 -6.21
N VAL A 27 8.48 6.12 -5.72
CA VAL A 27 8.81 7.44 -5.20
C VAL A 27 8.56 7.49 -3.70
N PRO A 28 9.42 8.19 -2.93
CA PRO A 28 9.30 8.22 -1.47
C PRO A 28 8.18 9.15 -0.97
N SER A 29 7.81 10.15 -1.77
CA SER A 29 6.80 11.15 -1.40
C SER A 29 5.49 10.90 -2.16
N PRO A 30 4.35 10.79 -1.48
CA PRO A 30 3.04 10.69 -2.13
C PRO A 30 2.73 11.89 -3.05
N ARG A 31 3.32 13.07 -2.78
CA ARG A 31 3.13 14.28 -3.61
C ARG A 31 3.63 14.13 -5.04
N HIS A 32 4.50 13.15 -5.30
CA HIS A 32 5.04 12.86 -6.63
C HIS A 32 4.53 11.52 -7.16
N ALA A 33 3.55 10.91 -6.51
CA ALA A 33 3.03 9.59 -6.84
C ALA A 33 1.68 9.70 -7.54
N ASP A 34 1.54 8.98 -8.66
CA ASP A 34 0.26 8.81 -9.35
C ASP A 34 -0.51 7.58 -8.82
N ILE A 35 0.20 6.62 -8.22
CA ILE A 35 -0.35 5.39 -7.66
C ILE A 35 0.07 5.26 -6.20
N LEU A 36 -0.90 5.06 -5.31
CA LEU A 36 -0.68 4.75 -3.91
C LEU A 36 -1.02 3.29 -3.65
N LEU A 37 0.01 2.54 -3.26
CA LEU A 37 -0.08 1.12 -2.96
C LEU A 37 -0.16 0.91 -1.44
N PHE A 38 -1.33 0.50 -0.94
CA PHE A 38 -1.54 0.18 0.46
C PHE A 38 -1.33 -1.31 0.69
N THR A 39 -0.46 -1.65 1.63
CA THR A 39 -0.09 -3.04 1.93
C THR A 39 -0.28 -3.37 3.40
N GLY A 40 -0.70 -4.61 3.64
CA GLY A 40 -0.96 -5.14 4.97
C GLY A 40 -2.28 -4.71 5.59
N ALA A 41 -2.60 -5.28 6.75
CA ALA A 41 -3.81 -4.94 7.47
C ALA A 41 -3.76 -3.48 7.94
N VAL A 42 -4.79 -2.71 7.59
CA VAL A 42 -4.91 -1.31 8.01
C VAL A 42 -5.34 -1.30 9.47
N THR A 43 -4.48 -0.83 10.37
CA THR A 43 -4.87 -0.63 11.77
C THR A 43 -5.75 0.61 11.92
N ARG A 44 -6.57 0.65 12.97
CA ARG A 44 -7.42 1.81 13.29
C ARG A 44 -6.60 3.10 13.42
N ALA A 45 -5.39 3.02 13.96
CA ALA A 45 -4.45 4.14 14.07
C ALA A 45 -3.90 4.58 12.70
N MET A 46 -3.73 3.66 11.75
CA MET A 46 -3.15 3.95 10.42
C MET A 46 -4.14 4.61 9.45
N ARG A 47 -5.45 4.59 9.75
CA ARG A 47 -6.48 5.19 8.89
C ARG A 47 -6.23 6.67 8.59
N SER A 48 -5.98 7.49 9.62
CA SER A 48 -5.78 8.93 9.43
C SER A 48 -4.49 9.25 8.67
N PRO A 49 -3.32 8.66 9.00
CA PRO A 49 -2.11 8.77 8.19
C PRO A 49 -2.30 8.34 6.73
N ALA A 50 -2.97 7.21 6.48
CA ALA A 50 -3.22 6.70 5.13
C ALA A 50 -4.09 7.68 4.31
N LEU A 51 -5.14 8.23 4.92
CA LEU A 51 -6.00 9.21 4.25
C LEU A 51 -5.25 10.53 3.96
N ARG A 52 -4.40 10.98 4.87
CA ARG A 52 -3.55 12.17 4.64
C ARG A 52 -2.55 11.94 3.51
N ALA A 53 -1.94 10.76 3.43
CA ALA A 53 -1.07 10.41 2.32
C ALA A 53 -1.81 10.43 0.99
N TRP A 54 -3.01 9.81 0.94
CA TRP A 54 -3.89 9.84 -0.23
C TRP A 54 -4.25 11.26 -0.66
N GLN A 55 -4.69 12.11 0.28
CA GLN A 55 -5.06 13.50 -0.02
C GLN A 55 -3.87 14.36 -0.45
N SER A 56 -2.65 14.02 -0.03
CA SER A 56 -1.45 14.77 -0.41
C SER A 56 -0.94 14.46 -1.81
N ALA A 57 -1.43 13.39 -2.45
CA ALA A 57 -1.08 13.02 -3.81
C ALA A 57 -1.93 13.78 -4.85
N PRO A 58 -1.33 14.21 -5.97
CA PRO A 58 -2.02 14.96 -7.02
C PRO A 58 -3.09 14.11 -7.72
N ASP A 59 -4.12 14.75 -8.27
CA ASP A 59 -5.09 14.10 -9.15
C ASP A 59 -4.66 14.21 -10.62
N PRO A 60 -4.87 13.18 -11.46
CA PRO A 60 -5.58 11.91 -11.17
C PRO A 60 -4.68 10.87 -10.48
N LYS A 61 -5.13 10.33 -9.33
CA LYS A 61 -4.43 9.28 -8.57
C LYS A 61 -5.23 7.99 -8.48
N ILE A 62 -4.50 6.88 -8.35
CA ILE A 62 -5.07 5.52 -8.21
C ILE A 62 -4.71 4.94 -6.84
N CYS A 63 -5.70 4.36 -6.17
CA CYS A 63 -5.53 3.59 -4.94
C CYS A 63 -5.51 2.10 -5.27
N ILE A 64 -4.46 1.39 -4.85
CA ILE A 64 -4.37 -0.06 -4.97
C ILE A 64 -4.17 -0.65 -3.58
N SER A 65 -5.02 -1.62 -3.24
CA SER A 65 -4.83 -2.47 -2.08
C SER A 65 -4.15 -3.77 -2.49
N TYR A 66 -3.06 -4.13 -1.82
CA TYR A 66 -2.25 -5.29 -2.15
C TYR A 66 -2.04 -6.21 -0.95
N GLY A 67 -2.36 -7.49 -1.17
CA GLY A 67 -2.35 -8.55 -0.18
C GLY A 67 -3.71 -8.78 0.49
N ALA A 68 -3.95 -10.03 0.91
CA ALA A 68 -5.18 -10.42 1.59
C ALA A 68 -5.46 -9.57 2.84
N CYS A 69 -4.40 -9.22 3.58
CA CYS A 69 -4.50 -8.39 4.77
C CYS A 69 -5.02 -6.97 4.49
N GLY A 70 -4.62 -6.36 3.37
CA GLY A 70 -5.11 -5.03 2.98
C GLY A 70 -6.53 -5.06 2.42
N ASN A 71 -6.86 -6.13 1.68
CA ASN A 71 -8.15 -6.26 1.00
C ASN A 71 -9.31 -6.62 1.95
N SER A 72 -9.09 -7.55 2.87
CA SER A 72 -10.13 -8.10 3.74
C SER A 72 -9.70 -8.28 5.19
N GLY A 73 -8.61 -7.65 5.62
CA GLY A 73 -8.00 -7.91 6.94
C GLY A 73 -7.22 -9.23 7.00
N GLY A 74 -7.52 -10.20 6.13
CA GLY A 74 -6.84 -11.48 6.03
C GLY A 74 -6.86 -12.23 7.37
N ILE A 75 -5.73 -12.82 7.75
CA ILE A 75 -5.57 -13.50 9.05
C ILE A 75 -5.75 -12.56 10.26
N PHE A 76 -5.73 -11.24 10.05
CA PHE A 76 -5.86 -10.23 11.09
C PHE A 76 -7.26 -9.63 11.16
N HIS A 77 -8.22 -10.13 10.37
CA HIS A 77 -9.56 -9.56 10.27
C HIS A 77 -10.22 -9.36 11.64
N ASP A 78 -10.21 -10.37 12.52
CA ASP A 78 -10.93 -10.30 13.80
C ASP A 78 -10.12 -9.66 14.94
N LEU A 79 -8.99 -9.01 14.64
CA LEU A 79 -8.23 -8.30 15.66
C LEU A 79 -8.85 -6.92 15.95
N TYR A 80 -9.03 -6.61 17.24
CA TYR A 80 -9.60 -5.33 17.72
C TYR A 80 -8.91 -4.08 17.14
N CYS A 81 -7.63 -4.18 16.76
CA CYS A 81 -6.84 -3.07 16.27
C CYS A 81 -6.93 -2.88 14.75
N VAL A 82 -7.50 -3.82 14.01
CA VAL A 82 -7.64 -3.78 12.56
C VAL A 82 -8.93 -3.06 12.16
N TRP A 83 -8.84 -2.28 11.08
CA TRP A 83 -9.97 -1.57 10.51
C TRP A 83 -10.88 -2.56 9.76
N GLY A 84 -12.16 -2.61 10.13
CA GLY A 84 -13.10 -3.61 9.63
C GLY A 84 -13.23 -4.86 10.51
N GLY A 85 -12.31 -5.04 11.47
CA GLY A 85 -12.38 -6.09 12.48
C GLY A 85 -13.33 -5.79 13.64
N THR A 86 -13.91 -6.86 14.19
CA THR A 86 -14.77 -6.84 15.39
C THR A 86 -14.00 -6.39 16.64
#